data_AF-A0A5J4PCU3-F1
#
_entry.id   AF-A0A5J4PCU3-F1
#
_cell.length_a   1.000
_cell.length_b   1.000
_cell.length_c   1.000
_cell.angle_alpha   90.00
_cell.angle_beta   90.00
_cell.angle_gamma   90.00
#
_symmetry.space_group_name_H-M   'P 1'
#
loop_
_entity.id
_entity.type
_entity.pdbx_description
1 polymer ?
#
loop_
_entity_poly.entity_id
_entity_poly.type
_entity_poly.pdbx_seq_one_letter_code
_entity_poly.pdbx_strand_id
1 'polypeptide(L)'
;MTIHPVLESSFFRITGIIVVLLAMFTFWMLLVCYGDTYTFWALAESATYVGLLSLAGFLYWYMYNYLPTFYLQLAFALLVQAIALAVVYGYLLIFGSDLLPGFSANIPLYLAFGLLCWLSLALWYHGLWQSALSESEEPEVTLPEPEESHEIIDRISVKEGARIHIIQREELLCIRACGDYVMLVTA
;
A
#
# COMPACT_ATOMS: atom_id res chain seq x y z
N MET A 1 7.61 -2.33 -20.96
CA MET A 1 7.23 -1.00 -20.43
C MET A 1 6.08 -1.25 -19.48
N THR A 2 6.29 -1.15 -18.17
CA THR A 2 5.22 -1.32 -17.18
C THR A 2 4.26 -0.14 -17.30
N ILE A 3 3.07 -0.41 -17.82
CA ILE A 3 2.02 0.58 -18.01
C ILE A 3 1.48 0.90 -16.62
N HIS A 4 1.38 2.18 -16.28
CA HIS A 4 0.82 2.61 -14.99
C HIS A 4 -0.64 2.11 -14.90
N PRO A 5 -1.10 1.49 -13.81
CA PRO A 5 -2.42 0.85 -13.73
C PRO A 5 -3.57 1.87 -13.91
N VAL A 6 -3.34 3.13 -13.52
CA VAL A 6 -4.28 4.23 -13.84
C VAL A 6 -4.43 4.47 -15.34
N LEU A 7 -3.46 4.12 -16.19
CA LEU A 7 -3.56 4.21 -17.65
C LEU A 7 -4.10 2.96 -18.32
N GLU A 8 -4.25 1.85 -17.60
CA GLU A 8 -4.66 0.56 -18.17
C GLU A 8 -6.17 0.50 -18.43
N SER A 9 -6.97 1.17 -17.60
CA SER A 9 -8.43 1.26 -17.77
C SER A 9 -8.94 2.69 -17.61
N SER A 10 -9.85 3.09 -18.53
CA SER A 10 -10.55 4.38 -18.49
C SER A 10 -11.29 4.61 -17.17
N PHE A 11 -11.71 3.54 -16.48
CA PHE A 11 -12.41 3.62 -15.20
C PHE A 11 -11.50 4.16 -14.08
N PHE A 12 -10.25 3.71 -14.02
CA PHE A 12 -9.28 4.20 -13.02
C PHE A 12 -8.87 5.66 -13.28
N ARG A 13 -8.79 6.08 -14.55
CA ARG A 13 -8.55 7.49 -14.91
C ARG A 13 -9.65 8.41 -14.41
N ILE A 14 -10.91 8.07 -14.69
CA ILE A 14 -12.07 8.85 -14.28
C ILE A 14 -12.17 8.90 -12.76
N THR A 15 -11.99 7.75 -12.11
CA THR A 15 -11.99 7.66 -10.63
C THR A 15 -10.89 8.53 -10.02
N GLY A 16 -9.67 8.50 -10.55
CA GLY A 16 -8.57 9.34 -10.08
C GLY A 16 -8.86 10.84 -10.21
N ILE A 17 -9.41 11.28 -11.36
CA ILE A 17 -9.79 12.68 -11.57
C ILE A 17 -10.88 13.10 -10.57
N ILE A 18 -11.89 12.26 -10.35
CA ILE A 18 -12.97 12.53 -9.40
C ILE A 18 -12.40 12.67 -7.97
N VAL A 19 -11.49 11.77 -7.57
CA VAL A 19 -10.85 11.82 -6.25
C VAL A 19 -10.04 13.11 -6.07
N VAL A 20 -9.27 13.52 -7.09
CA VAL A 20 -8.50 14.77 -7.05
C VAL A 20 -9.42 16.00 -6.96
N LEU A 21 -10.51 16.04 -7.73
CA LEU A 21 -11.49 17.13 -7.67
C LEU A 21 -12.17 17.20 -6.29
N LEU A 22 -12.51 16.05 -5.71
CA LEU A 22 -13.13 15.97 -4.38
C LEU A 22 -12.12 16.38 -3.29
N ALA A 23 -10.86 15.95 -3.40
CA ALA A 23 -9.79 16.39 -2.51
C ALA A 23 -9.56 17.91 -2.59
N MET A 24 -9.57 18.50 -3.80
CA MET A 24 -9.51 19.95 -3.98
C MET A 24 -10.69 20.65 -3.31
N PHE A 25 -11.91 20.18 -3.55
CA PHE A 25 -13.12 20.78 -3.00
C PHE A 25 -13.15 20.73 -1.48
N THR A 26 -12.83 19.57 -0.88
CA THR A 26 -12.78 19.41 0.57
C THR A 26 -11.73 20.33 1.19
N PHE A 27 -10.54 20.39 0.60
CA PHE A 27 -9.47 21.23 1.10
C PHE A 27 -9.79 22.73 0.99
N TRP A 28 -10.36 23.16 -0.13
CA TRP A 28 -10.88 24.52 -0.29
C TRP A 28 -11.92 24.87 0.78
N MET A 29 -12.86 23.96 1.06
CA MET A 29 -13.89 24.19 2.06
C MET A 29 -13.30 24.28 3.48
N LEU A 30 -12.31 23.44 3.81
CA LEU A 30 -11.58 23.54 5.07
C LEU A 30 -10.86 24.89 5.23
N LEU A 31 -10.20 25.37 4.17
CA LEU A 31 -9.53 26.67 4.17
C LEU A 31 -10.50 27.84 4.38
N VAL A 32 -11.67 27.79 3.74
CA VAL A 32 -12.70 28.82 3.91
C VAL A 32 -13.32 28.78 5.31
N CYS A 33 -13.59 27.60 5.87
CA CYS A 33 -14.23 27.49 7.18
C CYS A 33 -13.29 27.73 8.37
N TYR A 34 -12.03 27.32 8.25
CA TYR A 34 -11.07 27.36 9.37
C TYR A 34 -9.92 28.34 9.17
N GLY A 35 -9.60 28.70 7.93
CA GLY A 35 -8.41 29.49 7.61
C GLY A 35 -8.61 30.99 7.52
N ASP A 36 -9.86 31.48 7.61
CA ASP A 36 -10.24 32.89 7.48
C ASP A 36 -9.63 33.60 6.25
N THR A 37 -9.39 32.83 5.18
CA THR A 37 -8.85 33.34 3.92
C THR A 37 -9.98 33.68 2.95
N TYR A 38 -9.71 34.65 2.06
CA TYR A 38 -10.66 34.99 1.02
C TYR A 38 -10.96 33.79 0.13
N THR A 39 -12.24 33.58 -0.16
CA THR A 39 -12.76 32.41 -0.90
C THR A 39 -12.05 32.14 -2.22
N PHE A 40 -11.67 33.19 -2.95
CA PHE A 40 -10.94 33.07 -4.22
C PHE A 40 -9.48 32.63 -4.03
N TRP A 41 -8.80 33.18 -3.02
CA TRP A 41 -7.41 32.83 -2.69
C TRP A 41 -7.30 31.39 -2.18
N ALA A 42 -8.24 30.98 -1.32
CA ALA A 42 -8.33 29.60 -0.84
C ALA A 42 -8.45 28.60 -1.99
N LEU A 43 -9.15 28.96 -3.08
CA LEU A 43 -9.30 28.09 -4.24
C LEU A 43 -7.97 27.90 -4.97
N ALA A 44 -7.21 28.97 -5.20
CA ALA A 44 -5.89 28.90 -5.83
C ALA A 44 -4.87 28.12 -4.97
N GLU A 45 -4.88 28.31 -3.66
CA GLU A 45 -4.05 27.55 -2.72
C GLU A 45 -4.41 26.07 -2.72
N SER A 46 -5.70 25.74 -2.73
CA SER A 46 -6.13 24.34 -2.77
C SER A 46 -5.73 23.63 -4.06
N ALA A 47 -5.86 24.32 -5.19
CA ALA A 47 -5.47 23.80 -6.49
C ALA A 47 -3.96 23.57 -6.60
N THR A 48 -3.15 24.51 -6.11
CA THR A 48 -1.68 24.37 -6.11
C THR A 48 -1.23 23.22 -5.21
N TYR A 49 -1.78 23.14 -3.99
CA TYR A 49 -1.40 22.11 -3.02
C TYR A 49 -1.80 20.70 -3.45
N VAL A 50 -3.07 20.49 -3.83
CA VAL A 50 -3.57 19.18 -4.25
C VAL A 50 -3.00 18.78 -5.62
N GLY A 51 -2.79 19.74 -6.52
CA GLY A 51 -2.13 19.49 -7.80
C GLY A 51 -0.71 18.95 -7.62
N LEU A 52 0.07 19.54 -6.70
CA LEU A 52 1.41 19.06 -6.39
C LEU A 52 1.36 17.67 -5.73
N LEU A 53 0.42 17.46 -4.81
CA LEU A 53 0.25 16.18 -4.12
C LEU A 53 -0.14 15.06 -5.11
N SER A 54 -1.01 15.37 -6.07
CA SER A 54 -1.40 14.45 -7.15
C SER A 54 -0.22 14.09 -8.05
N LEU A 55 0.62 15.07 -8.41
CA LEU A 55 1.81 14.84 -9.22
C LEU A 55 2.84 13.99 -8.46
N ALA A 56 3.03 14.25 -7.18
CA ALA A 56 3.89 13.45 -6.31
C ALA A 56 3.36 12.03 -6.13
N GLY A 57 2.05 11.84 -5.97
CA GLY A 57 1.42 10.52 -5.89
C GLY A 57 1.61 9.71 -7.18
N PHE A 58 1.49 10.36 -8.35
CA PHE A 58 1.78 9.72 -9.63
C PHE A 58 3.25 9.26 -9.73
N LEU A 59 4.20 10.11 -9.31
CA LEU A 59 5.62 9.74 -9.28
C LEU A 59 5.93 8.65 -8.26
N TYR A 60 5.21 8.65 -7.12
CA TYR A 60 5.38 7.66 -6.06
C TYR A 60 5.11 6.23 -6.54
N TRP A 61 4.14 6.03 -7.44
CA TRP A 61 3.90 4.71 -8.05
C TRP A 61 5.16 4.12 -8.71
N TYR A 62 5.93 4.94 -9.42
CA TYR A 62 7.15 4.48 -10.10
C TYR A 62 8.24 4.08 -9.09
N MET A 63 8.27 4.71 -7.93
CA MET A 63 9.25 4.45 -6.87
C MET A 63 8.80 3.38 -5.87
N TYR A 64 7.54 2.95 -5.89
CA TYR A 64 6.97 2.04 -4.90
C TYR A 64 7.77 0.74 -4.74
N ASN A 65 8.27 0.18 -5.84
CA ASN A 65 9.05 -1.06 -5.83
C ASN A 65 10.44 -0.93 -5.19
N TYR A 66 10.95 0.29 -5.00
CA TYR A 66 12.26 0.58 -4.42
C TYR A 66 12.21 0.98 -2.94
N LEU A 67 11.01 1.18 -2.37
CA LEU A 67 10.81 1.63 -0.99
C LEU A 67 10.14 0.53 -0.15
N PRO A 68 10.83 -0.59 0.16
CA PRO A 68 10.21 -1.72 0.86
C PRO A 68 9.91 -1.42 2.34
N THR A 69 10.43 -0.32 2.90
CA THR A 69 10.37 -0.04 4.34
C THR A 69 9.40 1.10 4.66
N PHE A 70 8.54 0.88 5.65
CA PHE A 70 7.57 1.87 6.16
C PHE A 70 8.21 3.24 6.49
N TYR A 71 9.40 3.25 7.09
CA TYR A 71 10.12 4.48 7.43
C TYR A 71 10.45 5.34 6.20
N LEU A 72 10.76 4.71 5.07
CA LEU A 72 11.16 5.41 3.85
C LEU A 72 9.93 6.02 3.15
N GLN A 73 8.79 5.33 3.21
CA GLN A 73 7.49 5.85 2.75
C GLN A 73 7.06 7.08 3.56
N LEU A 74 7.20 7.02 4.89
CA LEU A 74 6.91 8.15 5.77
C LEU A 74 7.86 9.33 5.52
N ALA A 75 9.16 9.07 5.35
CA ALA A 75 10.14 10.10 5.04
C ALA A 75 9.83 10.80 3.72
N PHE A 76 9.44 10.04 2.69
CA PHE A 76 9.05 10.60 1.40
C PHE A 76 7.75 11.41 1.50
N ALA A 77 6.76 10.94 2.26
CA ALA A 77 5.54 11.69 2.54
C ALA A 77 5.86 13.05 3.16
N LEU A 78 6.70 13.08 4.20
CA LEU A 78 7.13 14.31 4.86
C LEU A 78 7.91 15.24 3.94
N LEU A 79 8.77 14.69 3.07
CA LEU A 79 9.50 15.45 2.06
C LEU A 79 8.54 16.14 1.09
N VAL A 80 7.56 15.40 0.56
CA VAL A 80 6.54 15.94 -0.36
C VAL A 80 5.72 17.03 0.33
N GLN A 81 5.33 16.82 1.59
CA GLN A 81 4.63 17.82 2.40
C GLN A 81 5.47 19.10 2.59
N ALA A 82 6.76 18.96 2.90
CA ALA A 82 7.65 20.10 3.06
C ALA A 82 7.82 20.89 1.74
N ILE A 83 7.96 20.19 0.61
CA ILE A 83 8.02 20.82 -0.71
C ILE A 83 6.69 21.52 -1.03
N ALA A 84 5.55 20.88 -0.75
CA ALA A 84 4.23 21.45 -0.98
C ALA A 84 4.01 22.74 -0.18
N LEU A 85 4.35 22.74 1.10
CA LEU A 85 4.31 23.93 1.95
C LEU A 85 5.25 25.02 1.45
N ALA A 86 6.46 24.67 1.01
CA ALA A 86 7.42 25.64 0.46
C ALA A 86 6.90 26.29 -0.82
N VAL A 87 6.23 25.54 -1.70
CA VAL A 87 5.61 26.08 -2.92
C VAL A 87 4.47 27.03 -2.58
N VAL A 88 3.56 26.65 -1.67
CA VAL A 88 2.46 27.53 -1.24
C VAL A 88 3.00 28.80 -0.57
N TYR A 89 4.03 28.67 0.28
CA TYR A 89 4.71 29.81 0.89
C TYR A 89 5.35 30.75 -0.15
N GLY A 90 6.02 30.19 -1.17
CA GLY A 90 6.59 30.96 -2.28
C GLY A 90 5.52 31.66 -3.12
N TYR A 91 4.39 30.99 -3.36
CA TYR A 91 3.23 31.58 -4.03
C TYR A 91 2.69 32.79 -3.26
N LEU A 92 2.54 32.67 -1.94
CA LEU A 92 2.08 33.76 -1.08
C LEU A 92 3.03 34.96 -1.09
N LEU A 93 4.36 34.73 -1.09
CA LEU A 93 5.35 35.80 -1.18
C LEU A 93 5.24 36.63 -2.47
N ILE A 94 4.86 36.00 -3.59
CA ILE A 94 4.73 36.67 -4.88
C ILE A 94 3.46 37.54 -4.94
N PHE A 95 2.37 37.07 -4.33
CA PHE A 95 1.06 37.70 -4.46
C PHE A 95 0.70 38.71 -3.35
N GLY A 96 1.37 38.66 -2.20
CA GLY A 96 1.25 39.70 -1.18
C GLY A 96 1.57 39.22 0.24
N SER A 97 2.37 40.02 0.96
CA SER A 97 2.79 39.70 2.34
C SER A 97 1.65 39.68 3.36
N ASP A 98 0.50 40.26 3.03
CA ASP A 98 -0.62 40.44 3.97
C ASP A 98 -1.33 39.11 4.29
N LEU A 99 -1.12 38.07 3.48
CA LEU A 99 -1.67 36.71 3.69
C LEU A 99 -0.75 35.78 4.49
N LEU A 100 0.52 36.16 4.71
CA LEU A 100 1.50 35.37 5.49
C LEU A 100 1.08 35.05 6.94
N PRO A 101 0.51 35.98 7.73
CA PRO A 101 0.16 35.66 9.11
C PRO A 101 -0.92 34.56 9.18
N GLY A 102 -1.91 34.57 8.27
CA GLY A 102 -2.94 33.54 8.18
C GLY A 102 -2.39 32.16 7.79
N PHE A 103 -1.39 32.11 6.89
CA PHE A 103 -0.77 30.85 6.49
C PHE A 103 -0.13 30.10 7.67
N SER A 104 0.57 30.81 8.56
CA SER A 104 1.27 30.19 9.68
C SER A 104 0.34 29.44 10.64
N ALA A 105 -0.87 29.97 10.86
CA ALA A 105 -1.90 29.33 11.68
C ALA A 105 -2.49 28.09 11.00
N ASN A 106 -2.50 28.07 9.65
CA ASN A 106 -3.09 27.00 8.86
C ASN A 106 -2.11 25.84 8.58
N ILE A 107 -0.81 25.98 8.84
CA ILE A 107 0.21 24.92 8.63
C ILE A 107 -0.24 23.54 9.17
N PRO A 108 -0.76 23.41 10.40
CA PRO A 108 -1.20 22.11 10.92
C PRO A 108 -2.32 21.49 10.08
N LEU A 109 -3.21 22.31 9.52
CA LEU A 109 -4.30 21.88 8.65
C LEU A 109 -3.77 21.32 7.32
N TYR A 110 -2.81 22.00 6.68
CA TYR A 110 -2.15 21.50 5.46
C TYR A 110 -1.48 20.15 5.71
N LEU A 111 -0.71 20.04 6.80
CA LEU A 111 -0.01 18.81 7.18
C LEU A 111 -0.98 17.67 7.48
N ALA A 112 -2.01 17.91 8.28
CA ALA A 112 -2.99 16.88 8.64
C ALA A 112 -3.72 16.35 7.39
N PHE A 113 -4.25 17.24 6.55
CA PHE A 113 -4.93 16.87 5.32
C PHE A 113 -3.99 16.15 4.34
N GLY A 114 -2.78 16.68 4.17
CA GLY A 114 -1.78 16.13 3.27
C GLY A 114 -1.31 14.74 3.69
N LEU A 115 -1.05 14.52 4.99
CA LEU A 115 -0.70 13.21 5.54
C LEU A 115 -1.84 12.19 5.38
N LEU A 116 -3.09 12.59 5.62
CA LEU A 116 -4.26 11.71 5.43
C LEU A 116 -4.43 11.28 3.97
N CYS A 117 -4.26 12.22 3.03
CA CYS A 117 -4.32 11.93 1.61
C CYS A 117 -3.15 11.01 1.19
N TRP A 118 -1.94 11.26 1.71
CA TRP A 118 -0.79 10.41 1.46
C TRP A 118 -0.97 8.98 2.00
N LEU A 119 -1.47 8.84 3.22
CA LEU A 119 -1.74 7.55 3.83
C LEU A 119 -2.78 6.76 3.01
N SER A 120 -3.85 7.44 2.57
CA SER A 120 -4.87 6.84 1.71
C SER A 120 -4.29 6.34 0.39
N LEU A 121 -3.42 7.12 -0.26
CA LEU A 121 -2.70 6.70 -1.46
C LEU A 121 -1.78 5.52 -1.19
N ALA A 122 -1.03 5.53 -0.08
CA ALA A 122 -0.12 4.45 0.28
C ALA A 122 -0.87 3.14 0.52
N LEU A 123 -2.01 3.17 1.22
CA LEU A 123 -2.87 2.00 1.43
C LEU A 123 -3.44 1.49 0.11
N TRP A 124 -3.91 2.39 -0.76
CA TRP A 124 -4.43 2.01 -2.07
C TRP A 124 -3.38 1.29 -2.91
N TYR A 125 -2.15 1.83 -2.96
CA TYR A 125 -1.06 1.21 -3.69
C TYR A 125 -0.62 -0.13 -3.09
N HIS A 126 -0.63 -0.27 -1.78
CA HIS A 126 -0.38 -1.54 -1.12
C HIS A 126 -1.44 -2.60 -1.47
N GLY A 127 -2.72 -2.23 -1.42
CA GLY A 127 -3.82 -3.12 -1.81
C GLY A 127 -3.77 -3.51 -3.29
N LEU A 128 -3.38 -2.58 -4.17
CA LEU A 128 -3.22 -2.87 -5.59
C LEU A 128 -2.06 -3.84 -5.85
N TRP A 129 -0.93 -3.68 -5.16
CA TRP A 129 0.18 -4.61 -5.23
C TRP A 129 -0.22 -6.02 -4.75
N GLN A 130 -0.94 -6.11 -3.64
CA GLN A 130 -1.43 -7.38 -3.11
C GLN A 130 -2.45 -8.05 -4.05
N SER A 131 -3.34 -7.26 -4.67
CA SER A 131 -4.29 -7.76 -5.67
C SER A 131 -3.58 -8.25 -6.94
N ALA A 132 -2.51 -7.59 -7.39
CA ALA A 132 -1.74 -8.03 -8.55
C ALA A 132 -0.97 -9.33 -8.29
N LEU A 133 -0.51 -9.55 -7.05
CA LEU A 133 0.05 -10.83 -6.60
C LEU A 133 -1.04 -11.92 -6.59
N SER A 134 -2.21 -11.61 -6.04
CA SER A 134 -3.34 -12.55 -5.95
C SER A 134 -3.97 -12.90 -7.30
N GLU A 135 -4.04 -11.98 -8.27
CA GLU A 135 -4.58 -12.27 -9.62
C GLU A 135 -3.58 -13.08 -10.47
N SER A 136 -2.29 -13.02 -10.13
CA SER A 136 -1.30 -13.96 -10.68
C SER A 136 -1.45 -15.38 -10.12
N GLU A 137 -2.26 -15.56 -9.08
CA GLU A 137 -2.51 -16.83 -8.38
C GLU A 137 -4.03 -17.09 -8.28
N GLU A 138 -4.72 -17.51 -9.36
CA GLU A 138 -5.97 -18.29 -9.23
C GLU A 138 -6.42 -18.95 -10.58
N PRO A 139 -7.05 -20.16 -10.61
CA PRO A 139 -7.21 -21.16 -9.55
C PRO A 139 -6.78 -22.60 -9.98
N GLU A 140 -5.96 -23.29 -9.18
CA GLU A 140 -6.04 -24.75 -9.10
C GLU A 140 -6.37 -25.12 -7.66
N VAL A 141 -7.65 -25.46 -7.45
CA VAL A 141 -8.22 -26.28 -6.38
C VAL A 141 -7.66 -26.04 -4.97
N THR A 142 -8.49 -25.40 -4.14
CA THR A 142 -8.67 -25.64 -2.69
C THR A 142 -7.48 -26.26 -1.95
N LEU A 143 -6.78 -25.47 -1.13
CA LEU A 143 -6.31 -25.83 0.22
C LEU A 143 -5.69 -24.56 0.88
N PRO A 144 -5.82 -24.39 2.21
CA PRO A 144 -5.47 -23.16 2.92
C PRO A 144 -3.95 -22.98 3.07
N GLU A 145 -3.47 -21.73 3.02
CA GLU A 145 -2.14 -21.30 3.51
C GLU A 145 -1.80 -22.00 4.85
N PRO A 146 -0.53 -22.40 5.09
CA PRO A 146 0.59 -21.45 5.14
C PRO A 146 1.94 -22.01 4.67
N GLU A 147 2.68 -21.30 3.81
CA GLU A 147 4.07 -21.67 3.51
C GLU A 147 5.07 -20.85 4.34
N GLU A 148 5.17 -21.19 5.62
CA GLU A 148 6.51 -21.56 6.09
C GLU A 148 6.81 -22.91 5.42
N SER A 149 7.93 -23.00 4.72
CA SER A 149 8.35 -24.19 3.97
C SER A 149 8.59 -25.40 4.90
N HIS A 150 7.50 -26.01 5.34
CA HIS A 150 7.49 -27.40 5.75
C HIS A 150 7.40 -28.22 4.47
N GLU A 151 8.55 -28.69 3.96
CA GLU A 151 8.55 -29.83 3.04
C GLU A 151 7.66 -30.90 3.68
N ILE A 152 6.49 -31.17 3.11
CA ILE A 152 5.61 -32.24 3.55
C ILE A 152 6.37 -33.54 3.20
N ILE A 153 7.10 -34.07 4.19
CA ILE A 153 7.83 -35.33 4.05
C ILE A 153 6.79 -36.46 4.03
N ASP A 154 6.34 -36.84 2.84
CA ASP A 154 5.31 -37.86 2.65
C ASP A 154 5.88 -39.31 2.65
N ARG A 155 7.05 -39.49 3.28
CA ARG A 155 7.79 -40.74 3.34
C ARG A 155 8.16 -41.09 4.77
N ILE A 156 7.87 -42.32 5.16
CA ILE A 156 8.21 -42.88 6.47
C ILE A 156 9.43 -43.78 6.28
N SER A 157 10.53 -43.47 6.99
CA SER A 157 11.70 -44.34 7.03
C SER A 157 11.63 -45.28 8.24
N VAL A 158 11.64 -46.59 7.96
CA VAL A 158 11.49 -47.65 8.95
C VAL A 158 12.79 -48.44 9.01
N LYS A 159 13.42 -48.49 10.18
CA LYS A 159 14.64 -49.26 10.39
C LYS A 159 14.31 -50.65 10.93
N GLU A 160 14.59 -51.67 10.15
CA GLU A 160 14.45 -53.07 10.53
C GLU A 160 15.85 -53.71 10.60
N GLY A 161 16.39 -53.82 11.81
CA GLY A 161 17.76 -54.29 12.03
C GLY A 161 18.81 -53.42 11.35
N ALA A 162 19.48 -53.96 10.31
CA ALA A 162 20.50 -53.27 9.51
C ALA A 162 19.95 -52.65 8.22
N ARG A 163 18.66 -52.81 7.91
CA ARG A 163 18.02 -52.30 6.68
C ARG A 163 17.08 -51.14 7.00
N ILE A 164 16.96 -50.20 6.05
CA ILE A 164 16.02 -49.08 6.10
C ILE A 164 15.04 -49.25 4.94
N HIS A 165 13.74 -49.34 5.26
CA HIS A 165 12.65 -49.36 4.30
C HIS A 165 12.01 -47.97 4.26
N ILE A 166 11.75 -47.45 3.06
CA ILE A 166 11.07 -46.17 2.87
C ILE A 166 9.66 -46.50 2.37
N ILE A 167 8.65 -46.13 3.13
CA ILE A 167 7.24 -46.38 2.85
C ILE A 167 6.58 -45.03 2.54
N GLN A 168 5.85 -44.94 1.43
CA GLN A 168 5.08 -43.73 1.12
C GLN A 168 3.81 -43.69 1.98
N ARG A 169 3.33 -42.50 2.34
CA ARG A 169 2.14 -42.36 3.20
C ARG A 169 0.90 -43.07 2.62
N GLU A 170 0.77 -43.05 1.30
CA GLU A 170 -0.35 -43.65 0.55
C GLU A 170 -0.43 -45.18 0.70
N GLU A 171 0.71 -45.83 0.94
CA GLU A 171 0.79 -47.29 1.07
C GLU A 171 0.48 -47.76 2.50
N LEU A 172 0.37 -46.86 3.48
CA LEU A 172 0.18 -47.21 4.88
C LEU A 172 -1.31 -47.41 5.23
N LEU A 173 -1.73 -48.65 5.51
CA LEU A 173 -3.07 -48.93 6.03
C LEU A 173 -3.22 -48.61 7.51
N CYS A 174 -2.31 -49.11 8.35
CA CYS A 174 -2.40 -48.90 9.79
C CYS A 174 -1.07 -49.08 10.54
N ILE A 175 -1.00 -48.49 11.72
CA ILE A 175 0.10 -48.64 12.68
C ILE A 175 -0.45 -49.37 13.90
N ARG A 176 0.19 -50.48 14.28
CA ARG A 176 -0.21 -51.29 15.42
C ARG A 176 0.92 -51.37 16.44
N ALA A 177 0.58 -51.18 17.71
CA ALA A 177 1.49 -51.46 18.82
C ALA A 177 1.48 -52.97 19.11
N CYS A 178 2.64 -53.61 19.04
CA CYS A 178 2.86 -55.02 19.35
C CYS A 178 3.93 -55.13 20.46
N GLY A 179 3.54 -54.79 21.69
CA GLY A 179 4.44 -54.79 22.85
C GLY A 179 5.55 -53.75 22.69
N ASP A 180 6.80 -54.22 22.66
CA ASP A 180 7.99 -53.36 22.53
C ASP A 180 8.28 -52.91 21.09
N TYR A 181 7.48 -53.37 20.11
CA TYR A 181 7.64 -53.05 18.70
C TYR A 181 6.39 -52.38 18.12
N VAL A 182 6.62 -51.60 17.06
CA VAL A 182 5.56 -50.99 16.25
C VAL A 182 5.53 -51.70 14.90
N MET A 183 4.36 -52.20 14.52
CA MET A 183 4.12 -52.82 13.21
C MET A 183 3.42 -51.82 12.31
N LEU A 184 4.02 -51.52 11.16
CA LEU A 184 3.38 -50.77 10.09
C LEU A 184 2.80 -51.78 9.10
N VAL A 185 1.50 -51.67 8.82
CA VAL A 185 0.79 -52.51 7.86
C VAL A 185 0.59 -51.68 6.61
N THR A 186 1.16 -52.15 5.50
CA THR A 186 1.03 -51.53 4.18
C THR A 186 0.05 -52.30 3.28
N ALA A 187 -0.39 -51.67 2.19
CA ALA A 187 -1.33 -52.23 1.21
C ALA A 187 -0.71 -53.31 0.32
#